data_AF-A0A3D4LKG5-F1
#
_entry.id   AF-A0A3D4LKG5-F1
#
_cell.length_a   1.000
_cell.length_b   1.000
_cell.length_c   1.000
_cell.angle_alpha   90.00
_cell.angle_beta   90.00
_cell.angle_gamma   90.00
#
_symmetry.space_group_name_H-M   'P 1'
#
loop_
_entity.id
_entity.type
_entity.pdbx_description
1 polymer ?
#
loop_
_entity_poly.entity_id
_entity_poly.type
_entity_poly.pdbx_seq_one_letter_code
_entity_poly.pdbx_strand_id
1 'polypeptide(L)'
;MKRNAKRSIYVRIFSVFLATYMVLMIGFSAILIFMEKKTVEKELILYSNNINSNVEDILRDNIDSENNITDLSKVKKGFLKISNVFNEIEAEIAVFTDKYELILNTNNYWTVQYTIIEGNSHKTSYGSLNPEDWFSEEEIKELKNYLCADTKAEKVKVGDLHRYALDIDGLWMDNEMVIPEKIYVTPIY
;
A
#
# COMPACT_ATOMS: atom_id res chain seq x y z
N MET A 1 -20.06 -61.51 23.93
CA MET A 1 -20.31 -61.38 22.47
C MET A 1 -21.10 -60.13 22.06
N LYS A 2 -22.33 -59.86 22.57
CA LYS A 2 -23.19 -58.72 22.13
C LYS A 2 -22.55 -57.31 22.20
N ARG A 3 -21.67 -57.04 23.18
CA ARG A 3 -21.05 -55.72 23.38
C ARG A 3 -19.98 -55.38 22.33
N ASN A 4 -19.25 -56.39 21.83
CA ASN A 4 -18.23 -56.23 20.79
C ASN A 4 -18.85 -56.03 19.40
N ALA A 5 -19.98 -56.69 19.11
CA ALA A 5 -20.72 -56.50 17.87
C ALA A 5 -21.31 -55.08 17.75
N LYS A 6 -21.92 -54.55 18.82
CA LYS A 6 -22.42 -53.17 18.85
C LYS A 6 -21.28 -52.16 18.66
N ARG A 7 -20.16 -52.32 19.37
CA ARG A 7 -18.98 -51.45 19.23
C ARG A 7 -18.44 -51.46 17.80
N SER A 8 -18.37 -52.62 17.16
CA SER A 8 -17.91 -52.74 15.77
C SER A 8 -18.81 -51.98 14.79
N ILE A 9 -20.13 -52.06 14.95
CA ILE A 9 -21.10 -51.33 14.11
C ILE A 9 -20.96 -49.82 14.33
N TYR A 10 -20.86 -49.35 15.57
CA TYR A 10 -20.66 -47.93 15.88
C TYR A 10 -19.37 -47.38 15.27
N VAL A 11 -18.26 -48.12 15.40
CA VAL A 11 -16.97 -47.70 14.81
C VAL A 11 -17.09 -47.60 13.29
N ARG A 12 -17.74 -48.57 12.62
CA ARG A 12 -17.95 -48.51 11.17
C ARG A 12 -18.75 -47.29 10.73
N ILE A 13 -19.87 -47.03 11.40
CA ILE A 13 -20.73 -45.88 11.09
C ILE A 13 -19.95 -44.58 11.32
N PHE A 14 -19.28 -44.45 12.46
CA PHE A 14 -18.47 -43.28 12.78
C PHE A 14 -17.33 -43.08 11.77
N SER A 15 -16.62 -44.14 11.38
CA SER A 15 -15.55 -44.06 10.38
C SER A 15 -16.06 -43.61 9.02
N VAL A 16 -17.24 -44.08 8.58
CA VAL A 16 -17.84 -43.64 7.32
C VAL A 16 -18.22 -42.16 7.40
N PHE A 17 -18.88 -41.73 8.48
CA PHE A 17 -19.21 -40.31 8.68
C PHE A 17 -17.98 -39.43 8.72
N LEU A 18 -16.93 -39.84 9.43
CA LEU A 18 -15.66 -39.12 9.52
C LEU A 18 -14.98 -39.03 8.15
N ALA A 19 -14.95 -40.13 7.38
CA ALA A 19 -14.38 -40.14 6.04
C ALA A 19 -15.15 -39.21 5.09
N THR A 20 -16.48 -39.27 5.09
CA THR A 20 -17.31 -38.36 4.30
C THR A 20 -17.10 -36.91 4.70
N TYR A 21 -17.04 -36.61 6.00
CA TYR A 21 -16.75 -35.26 6.50
C TYR A 21 -15.37 -34.77 6.02
N MET A 22 -14.33 -35.59 6.12
CA MET A 22 -12.98 -35.24 5.66
C MET A 22 -12.95 -34.94 4.15
N VAL A 23 -13.62 -35.75 3.33
CA VAL A 23 -13.72 -35.52 1.88
C VAL A 23 -14.44 -34.20 1.58
N LEU A 24 -15.54 -33.92 2.27
CA LEU A 24 -16.28 -32.66 2.12
C LEU A 24 -15.43 -31.45 2.54
N MET A 25 -14.69 -31.55 3.65
CA MET A 25 -13.80 -30.49 4.11
C MET A 25 -12.67 -30.23 3.11
N ILE A 26 -12.05 -31.26 2.55
CA ILE A 26 -11.02 -31.10 1.51
C ILE A 26 -11.61 -30.42 0.27
N GLY A 27 -12.78 -30.86 -0.19
CA GLY A 27 -13.45 -30.25 -1.34
C GLY A 27 -13.81 -28.79 -1.10
N PHE A 28 -14.34 -28.47 0.08
CA PHE A 28 -14.70 -27.10 0.46
C PHE A 28 -13.46 -26.20 0.56
N SER A 29 -12.39 -26.67 1.20
CA SER A 29 -11.12 -25.94 1.26
C SER A 29 -10.54 -25.67 -0.13
N ALA A 30 -10.60 -26.65 -1.04
CA ALA A 30 -10.13 -26.46 -2.42
C ALA A 30 -10.95 -25.38 -3.16
N ILE A 31 -12.28 -25.35 -2.96
CA ILE A 31 -13.16 -24.32 -3.52
C ILE A 31 -12.82 -22.94 -2.95
N LEU A 32 -12.66 -22.83 -1.63
CA LEU A 32 -12.28 -21.56 -0.98
C LEU A 32 -10.95 -21.03 -1.51
N ILE A 33 -9.94 -21.88 -1.61
CA ILE A 33 -8.62 -21.52 -2.18
C ILE A 33 -8.78 -21.05 -3.64
N PHE A 34 -9.61 -21.73 -4.44
CA PHE A 34 -9.86 -21.34 -5.83
C PHE A 34 -10.55 -19.98 -5.93
N MET A 35 -11.54 -19.71 -5.08
CA MET A 35 -12.24 -18.43 -5.03
C MET A 35 -11.30 -17.30 -4.62
N GLU A 36 -10.48 -17.52 -3.60
CA GLU A 36 -9.48 -16.55 -3.14
C GLU A 36 -8.49 -16.24 -4.26
N LYS A 37 -7.91 -17.27 -4.88
CA LYS A 37 -6.98 -17.12 -6.00
C LYS A 37 -7.56 -16.29 -7.14
N LYS A 38 -8.82 -16.54 -7.51
CA LYS A 38 -9.49 -15.80 -8.57
C LYS A 38 -9.75 -14.33 -8.19
N THR A 39 -9.96 -14.04 -6.92
CA THR A 39 -10.15 -12.68 -6.41
C THR A 39 -8.84 -11.91 -6.47
N VAL A 40 -7.78 -12.49 -5.90
CA VAL A 40 -6.42 -11.92 -5.97
C VAL A 40 -5.96 -11.72 -7.41
N GLU A 41 -6.23 -12.67 -8.32
CA GLU A 41 -5.90 -12.53 -9.74
C GLU A 41 -6.59 -11.33 -10.40
N LYS A 42 -7.88 -11.09 -10.08
CA LYS A 42 -8.60 -9.92 -10.59
C LYS A 42 -8.03 -8.61 -10.03
N GLU A 43 -7.71 -8.58 -8.75
CA GLU A 43 -7.08 -7.42 -8.11
C GLU A 43 -5.73 -7.12 -8.75
N LEU A 44 -4.87 -8.13 -8.96
CA LEU A 44 -3.60 -7.98 -9.67
C LEU A 44 -3.77 -7.45 -11.09
N ILE A 45 -4.79 -7.89 -11.84
CA ILE A 45 -5.08 -7.36 -13.17
C ILE A 45 -5.48 -5.88 -13.09
N LEU A 46 -6.31 -5.50 -12.12
CA LEU A 46 -6.71 -4.10 -11.92
C LEU A 46 -5.51 -3.24 -11.55
N TYR A 47 -4.65 -3.70 -10.62
CA TYR A 47 -3.41 -3.03 -10.25
C TYR A 47 -2.47 -2.87 -11.44
N SER A 48 -2.25 -3.95 -12.21
CA SER A 48 -1.41 -3.94 -13.42
C SER A 48 -1.90 -2.92 -14.45
N ASN A 49 -3.21 -2.89 -14.73
CA ASN A 49 -3.79 -1.92 -15.64
C ASN A 49 -3.60 -0.48 -15.13
N ASN A 50 -3.83 -0.25 -13.83
CA ASN A 50 -3.67 1.08 -13.22
C ASN A 50 -2.20 1.55 -13.27
N ILE A 51 -1.25 0.67 -12.92
CA ILE A 51 0.19 0.95 -13.02
C ILE A 51 0.56 1.26 -14.47
N ASN A 52 0.14 0.43 -15.42
CA ASN A 52 0.53 0.58 -16.82
C ASN A 52 0.03 1.91 -17.40
N SER A 53 -1.25 2.26 -17.19
CA SER A 53 -1.80 3.54 -17.65
C SER A 53 -1.09 4.73 -17.02
N ASN A 54 -0.81 4.68 -15.72
CA ASN A 54 -0.12 5.78 -15.05
C ASN A 54 1.34 5.93 -15.51
N VAL A 55 2.06 4.82 -15.68
CA VAL A 55 3.44 4.83 -16.17
C VAL A 55 3.49 5.37 -17.59
N GLU A 56 2.56 4.95 -18.46
CA GLU A 56 2.44 5.46 -19.82
C GLU A 56 2.19 6.97 -19.83
N ASP A 57 1.27 7.47 -19.00
CA ASP A 57 1.00 8.92 -18.89
C ASP A 57 2.21 9.70 -18.35
N ILE A 58 2.93 9.17 -17.35
CA ILE A 58 4.14 9.81 -16.80
C ILE A 58 5.23 9.87 -17.88
N LEU A 59 5.45 8.78 -18.61
CA LEU A 59 6.52 8.70 -19.59
C LEU A 59 6.19 9.48 -20.86
N ARG A 60 4.95 9.44 -21.36
CA ARG A 60 4.54 10.12 -22.59
C ARG A 60 4.89 11.61 -22.61
N ASP A 61 4.75 12.28 -21.47
CA ASP A 61 5.02 13.71 -21.37
C ASP A 61 6.50 14.03 -21.08
N ASN A 62 7.34 13.02 -20.83
CA ASN A 62 8.71 13.18 -20.35
C ASN A 62 9.77 12.32 -21.09
N ILE A 63 9.42 11.65 -22.19
CA ILE A 63 10.37 10.95 -23.08
C ILE A 63 10.47 11.62 -24.45
N ASP A 64 11.64 11.57 -25.07
CA ASP A 64 11.84 12.02 -26.44
C ASP A 64 11.50 10.92 -27.47
N SER A 65 11.64 11.24 -28.77
CA SER A 65 11.41 10.29 -29.86
C SER A 65 12.36 9.08 -29.86
N GLU A 66 13.47 9.15 -29.12
CA GLU A 66 14.46 8.08 -28.97
C GLU A 66 14.23 7.28 -27.67
N ASN A 67 13.14 7.54 -26.94
CA ASN A 67 12.79 6.98 -25.63
C ASN A 67 13.75 7.36 -24.49
N ASN A 68 14.50 8.46 -24.63
CA ASN A 68 15.29 8.98 -23.52
C ASN A 68 14.41 9.86 -22.63
N ILE A 69 14.62 9.76 -21.33
CA ILE A 69 13.98 10.66 -20.35
C ILE A 69 14.53 12.07 -20.54
N THR A 70 13.65 13.02 -20.81
CA THR A 70 13.98 14.44 -21.02
C THR A 70 14.03 15.22 -19.71
N ASP A 71 13.26 14.81 -18.70
CA ASP A 71 13.19 15.45 -17.38
C ASP A 71 13.03 14.39 -16.28
N LEU A 72 14.16 13.97 -15.71
CA LEU A 72 14.18 12.94 -14.66
C LEU A 72 13.45 13.40 -13.39
N SER A 73 13.50 14.69 -13.06
CA SER A 73 12.80 15.25 -11.88
C SER A 73 11.28 15.09 -12.04
N LYS A 74 10.73 15.41 -13.20
CA LYS A 74 9.30 15.19 -13.48
C LYS A 74 8.91 13.73 -13.46
N VAL A 75 9.73 12.84 -14.02
CA VAL A 75 9.47 11.39 -13.96
C VAL A 75 9.44 10.93 -12.50
N LYS A 76 10.44 11.27 -11.68
CA LYS A 76 10.47 10.94 -10.25
C LYS A 76 9.21 11.41 -9.52
N LYS A 77 8.79 12.67 -9.71
CA LYS A 77 7.55 13.22 -9.12
C LYS A 77 6.30 12.49 -9.60
N GLY A 78 6.26 12.12 -10.88
CA GLY A 78 5.17 11.32 -11.45
C GLY A 78 5.06 9.96 -10.78
N PHE A 79 6.18 9.27 -10.60
CA PHE A 79 6.21 7.98 -9.90
C PHE A 79 5.86 8.10 -8.41
N LEU A 80 6.28 9.17 -7.73
CA LEU A 80 5.87 9.44 -6.34
C LEU A 80 4.35 9.64 -6.20
N LYS A 81 3.71 10.31 -7.16
CA LYS A 81 2.23 10.48 -7.18
C LYS A 81 1.50 9.14 -7.17
N ILE A 82 2.05 8.12 -7.83
CA ILE A 82 1.44 6.79 -7.93
C ILE A 82 2.04 5.78 -6.94
N SER A 83 2.93 6.23 -6.05
CA SER A 83 3.60 5.39 -5.04
C SER A 83 2.61 4.59 -4.18
N ASN A 84 1.47 5.19 -3.85
CA ASN A 84 0.42 4.53 -3.07
C ASN A 84 -0.14 3.27 -3.75
N VAL A 85 -0.18 3.21 -5.09
CA VAL A 85 -0.61 2.02 -5.83
C VAL A 85 0.37 0.85 -5.59
N PHE A 86 1.65 1.16 -5.38
CA PHE A 86 2.66 0.15 -5.07
C PHE A 86 2.64 -0.27 -3.59
N ASN A 87 2.18 0.58 -2.68
CA ASN A 87 2.04 0.24 -1.26
C ASN A 87 0.91 -0.78 -1.02
N GLU A 88 -0.11 -0.83 -1.88
CA GLU A 88 -1.25 -1.76 -1.77
C GLU A 88 -0.90 -3.22 -2.10
N ILE A 89 0.20 -3.48 -2.81
CA ILE A 89 0.59 -4.82 -3.27
C ILE A 89 1.55 -5.56 -2.32
N GLU A 90 1.75 -5.04 -1.10
CA GLU A 90 2.65 -5.60 -0.06
C GLU A 90 4.04 -6.02 -0.59
N ALA A 91 4.54 -5.32 -1.61
CA ALA A 91 5.77 -5.67 -2.30
C ALA A 91 6.77 -4.51 -2.25
N GLU A 92 8.04 -4.84 -2.03
CA GLU A 92 9.13 -3.88 -2.20
C GLU A 92 9.46 -3.72 -3.70
N ILE A 93 9.43 -2.49 -4.19
CA ILE A 93 9.64 -2.14 -5.59
C ILE A 93 10.70 -1.05 -5.70
N ALA A 94 11.64 -1.25 -6.61
CA ALA A 94 12.57 -0.23 -7.05
C ALA A 94 12.56 -0.13 -8.58
N VAL A 95 12.52 1.11 -9.09
CA VAL A 95 12.50 1.43 -10.52
C VAL A 95 13.76 2.21 -10.84
N PHE A 96 14.48 1.78 -11.88
CA PHE A 96 15.73 2.38 -12.32
C PHE A 96 15.69 2.72 -13.81
N THR A 97 16.51 3.69 -14.21
CA THR A 97 16.85 3.89 -15.62
C THR A 97 17.78 2.77 -16.13
N ASP A 98 17.98 2.72 -17.45
CA ASP A 98 18.98 1.86 -18.10
C ASP A 98 20.43 2.16 -17.63
N LYS A 99 20.67 3.38 -17.14
CA LYS A 99 21.92 3.84 -16.52
C LYS A 99 21.97 3.59 -15.01
N TYR A 100 21.04 2.81 -14.45
CA TYR A 100 20.94 2.50 -13.02
C TYR A 100 20.68 3.71 -12.12
N GLU A 101 20.14 4.80 -12.66
CA GLU A 101 19.68 5.91 -11.83
C GLU A 101 18.34 5.57 -11.20
N LEU A 102 18.23 5.69 -9.87
CA LEU A 102 17.01 5.38 -9.15
C LEU A 102 15.91 6.40 -9.48
N ILE A 103 14.73 5.92 -9.89
CA ILE A 103 13.51 6.69 -10.13
C ILE A 103 12.59 6.65 -8.91
N LEU A 104 12.30 5.44 -8.41
CA LEU A 104 11.40 5.20 -7.29
C LEU A 104 11.91 4.01 -6.47
N ASN A 105 11.76 4.08 -5.16
CA ASN A 105 11.89 2.94 -4.26
C ASN A 105 10.77 3.01 -3.23
N THR A 106 10.15 1.88 -2.92
CA THR A 106 9.32 1.70 -1.71
C THR A 106 10.24 1.61 -0.49
N ASN A 107 10.77 2.74 -0.05
CA ASN A 107 11.56 2.83 1.17
C ASN A 107 10.70 3.34 2.34
N ASN A 108 11.31 3.52 3.51
CA ASN A 108 10.62 4.02 4.71
C ASN A 108 10.28 5.52 4.65
N TYR A 109 10.54 6.20 3.53
CA TYR A 109 10.25 7.62 3.39
C TYR A 109 8.75 7.84 3.22
N TRP A 110 8.28 8.96 3.77
CA TRP A 110 6.88 9.35 3.69
C TRP A 110 6.65 10.17 2.42
N THR A 111 5.64 9.79 1.63
CA THR A 111 5.19 10.60 0.51
C THR A 111 4.49 11.84 1.04
N VAL A 112 5.02 13.01 0.70
CA VAL A 112 4.47 14.31 1.06
C VAL A 112 3.78 14.92 -0.15
N GLN A 113 2.53 15.34 0.04
CA GLN A 113 1.80 16.15 -0.92
C GLN A 113 1.90 17.62 -0.52
N TYR A 114 2.29 18.49 -1.43
CA TYR A 114 2.37 19.94 -1.19
C TYR A 114 1.81 20.74 -2.35
N THR A 115 1.47 22.01 -2.11
CA THR A 115 0.95 22.91 -3.14
C THR A 115 1.98 23.96 -3.50
N ILE A 116 2.32 24.04 -4.78
CA ILE A 116 3.11 25.13 -5.36
C ILE A 116 2.14 26.24 -5.76
N ILE A 117 2.40 27.45 -5.27
CA ILE A 117 1.63 28.66 -5.60
C ILE A 117 2.47 29.53 -6.52
N GLU A 118 2.06 29.64 -7.78
CA GLU A 118 2.69 30.49 -8.79
C GLU A 118 1.66 31.53 -9.26
N GLY A 119 1.69 32.73 -8.65
CA GLY A 119 0.71 33.78 -8.90
C GLY A 119 -0.70 33.34 -8.47
N ASN A 120 -1.64 33.29 -9.41
CA ASN A 120 -3.02 32.80 -9.19
C ASN A 120 -3.18 31.30 -9.48
N SER A 121 -2.11 30.59 -9.84
CA SER A 121 -2.17 29.16 -10.13
C SER A 121 -1.73 28.33 -8.92
N HIS A 122 -2.48 27.26 -8.65
CA HIS A 122 -2.21 26.30 -7.59
C HIS A 122 -1.95 24.95 -8.24
N LYS A 123 -0.77 24.38 -7.98
CA LYS A 123 -0.41 23.06 -8.50
C LYS A 123 -0.02 22.14 -7.36
N THR A 124 -0.70 21.00 -7.25
CA THR A 124 -0.29 19.93 -6.36
C THR A 124 0.98 19.26 -6.89
N SER A 125 1.96 19.08 -6.02
CA SER A 125 3.22 18.39 -6.27
C SER A 125 3.47 17.37 -5.15
N TYR A 126 4.46 16.50 -5.37
CA TYR A 126 4.82 15.41 -4.47
C TYR A 126 6.32 15.41 -4.22
N GLY A 127 6.71 14.95 -3.03
CA GLY A 127 8.10 14.75 -2.63
C GLY A 127 8.19 13.65 -1.59
N SER A 128 9.42 13.27 -1.24
CA SER A 128 9.69 12.27 -0.20
C SER A 128 10.21 12.96 1.06
N LEU A 129 9.81 12.51 2.23
CA LEU A 129 10.37 12.95 3.51
C LEU A 129 10.98 11.75 4.22
N ASN A 130 12.26 11.82 4.57
CA ASN A 130 12.87 10.82 5.44
C ASN A 130 12.47 11.10 6.91
N PRO A 131 11.62 10.30 7.54
CA PRO A 131 11.17 10.59 8.91
C PRO A 131 12.27 10.44 9.95
N GLU A 132 13.30 9.62 9.68
CA GLU A 132 14.42 9.36 10.60
C GLU A 132 15.31 10.59 10.83
N ASP A 133 15.27 11.57 9.91
CA ASP A 133 15.99 12.83 10.06
C ASP A 133 15.28 13.80 11.02
N TRP A 134 14.00 13.54 11.35
CA TRP A 134 13.12 14.48 12.05
C TRP A 134 12.51 13.94 13.35
N PHE A 135 12.38 12.63 13.48
CA PHE A 135 11.67 11.97 14.57
C PHE A 135 12.46 10.79 15.13
N SER A 136 12.28 10.47 16.40
CA SER A 136 12.82 9.23 17.00
C SER A 136 12.10 7.99 16.45
N GLU A 137 12.71 6.81 16.57
CA GLU A 137 12.07 5.55 16.15
C GLU A 137 10.72 5.33 16.84
N GLU A 138 10.61 5.69 18.12
CA GLU A 138 9.36 5.61 18.89
C GLU A 138 8.30 6.56 18.34
N GLU A 139 8.67 7.81 18.04
CA GLU A 139 7.77 8.82 17.47
C GLU A 139 7.29 8.41 16.07
N ILE A 140 8.20 7.89 15.23
CA ILE A 140 7.86 7.37 13.89
C ILE A 140 6.84 6.24 14.01
N LYS A 141 7.06 5.31 14.93
CA LYS A 141 6.16 4.18 15.15
C LYS A 141 4.79 4.63 15.63
N GLU A 142 4.75 5.60 16.55
CA GLU A 142 3.51 6.19 17.03
C GLU A 142 2.76 6.90 15.90
N LEU A 143 3.42 7.77 15.14
CA LEU A 143 2.82 8.48 14.01
C LEU A 143 2.32 7.52 12.93
N LYS A 144 3.09 6.49 12.56
CA LYS A 144 2.66 5.46 11.61
C LYS A 144 1.38 4.76 12.07
N ASN A 145 1.26 4.44 13.36
CA ASN A 145 0.04 3.81 13.88
C ASN A 145 -1.19 4.70 13.70
N TYR A 146 -1.04 6.03 13.82
CA TYR A 146 -2.16 6.95 13.64
C TYR A 146 -2.44 7.34 12.19
N LEU A 147 -1.41 7.44 11.35
CA LEU A 147 -1.56 7.72 9.91
C LEU A 147 -2.17 6.53 9.17
N CYS A 148 -1.81 5.31 9.58
CA CYS A 148 -2.28 4.06 9.00
C CYS A 148 -3.39 3.41 9.84
N ALA A 149 -3.93 4.12 10.84
CA ALA A 149 -5.11 3.64 11.55
C ALA A 149 -6.27 3.59 10.55
N ASP A 150 -6.59 2.38 10.07
CA ASP A 150 -7.88 2.11 9.46
C ASP A 150 -8.93 2.61 10.45
N THR A 151 -9.54 3.74 10.12
CA THR A 151 -10.59 4.30 10.93
C THR A 151 -11.70 3.28 10.90
N LYS A 152 -11.80 2.47 11.95
CA LYS A 152 -12.99 1.66 12.24
C LYS A 152 -14.10 2.66 12.51
N ALA A 153 -14.63 3.25 11.44
CA ALA A 153 -15.60 4.34 11.46
C ALA A 153 -16.82 3.97 12.30
N GLU A 154 -17.09 2.67 12.47
CA GLU A 154 -18.14 2.12 13.33
C GLU A 154 -17.90 2.29 14.84
N LYS A 155 -16.72 2.72 15.30
CA LYS A 155 -16.38 2.85 16.73
C LYS A 155 -15.99 4.26 17.18
N VAL A 156 -15.83 5.22 16.26
CA VAL A 156 -15.43 6.60 16.59
C VAL A 156 -16.69 7.39 16.97
N LYS A 157 -16.78 7.88 18.20
CA LYS A 157 -17.86 8.77 18.63
C LYS A 157 -17.51 10.22 18.30
N VAL A 158 -18.52 11.07 18.26
CA VAL A 158 -18.33 12.52 18.10
C VAL A 158 -17.44 13.04 19.23
N GLY A 159 -16.27 13.59 18.88
CA GLY A 159 -15.27 14.11 19.82
C GLY A 159 -14.15 13.13 20.18
N ASP A 160 -14.17 11.89 19.68
CA ASP A 160 -13.04 10.97 19.80
C ASP A 160 -11.93 11.36 18.81
N LEU A 161 -10.66 11.28 19.23
CA LEU A 161 -9.53 11.45 18.31
C LEU A 161 -9.66 10.46 17.15
N HIS A 162 -9.85 10.99 15.94
CA HIS A 162 -10.06 10.24 14.72
C HIS A 162 -8.74 9.89 14.02
N ARG A 163 -7.85 10.87 13.87
CA ARG A 163 -6.52 10.73 13.24
C ARG A 163 -5.61 11.89 13.62
N TYR A 164 -4.31 11.78 13.33
CA TYR A 164 -3.43 12.94 13.28
C TYR A 164 -3.19 13.34 11.83
N ALA A 165 -3.16 14.65 11.56
CA ALA A 165 -2.59 15.20 10.34
C ALA A 165 -1.15 15.64 10.62
N LEU A 166 -0.27 15.38 9.68
CA LEU A 166 1.08 15.93 9.64
C LEU A 166 1.09 17.07 8.63
N ASP A 167 1.25 18.29 9.12
CA ASP A 167 1.33 19.49 8.31
C ASP A 167 2.79 19.96 8.24
N ILE A 168 3.22 20.42 7.08
CA ILE A 168 4.57 20.92 6.85
C ILE A 168 4.49 22.42 6.56
N ASP A 169 5.36 23.19 7.21
CA ASP A 169 5.49 24.64 7.02
C ASP A 169 6.92 25.00 6.67
N GLY A 170 7.07 25.85 5.65
CA GLY A 170 8.32 26.06 4.93
C GLY A 170 8.84 24.76 4.30
N LEU A 171 9.13 24.75 3.01
CA LEU A 171 9.78 23.58 2.40
C LEU A 171 10.87 24.01 1.43
N TRP A 172 12.00 23.31 1.52
CA TRP A 172 13.00 23.26 0.47
C TRP A 172 13.08 21.83 -0.07
N MET A 173 13.63 21.69 -1.28
CA MET A 173 13.74 20.42 -1.98
C MET A 173 15.20 20.18 -2.36
N ASP A 174 15.71 19.01 -2.01
CA ASP A 174 16.99 18.50 -2.50
C ASP A 174 16.79 17.10 -3.09
N ASN A 175 17.00 16.93 -4.40
CA ASN A 175 16.82 15.65 -5.10
C ASN A 175 15.48 14.93 -4.80
N GLU A 176 14.38 15.67 -4.77
CA GLU A 176 13.03 15.21 -4.41
C GLU A 176 12.82 14.85 -2.92
N MET A 177 13.83 15.06 -2.08
CA MET A 177 13.68 15.07 -0.64
C MET A 177 13.15 16.41 -0.16
N VAL A 178 12.02 16.38 0.54
CA VAL A 178 11.42 17.51 1.24
C VAL A 178 12.24 17.75 2.50
N ILE A 179 12.77 18.96 2.62
CA ILE A 179 13.41 19.47 3.83
C ILE A 179 12.45 20.53 4.40
N PRO A 180 11.58 20.14 5.36
CA PRO A 180 10.66 21.07 5.99
C PRO A 180 11.41 22.08 6.86
N GLU A 181 10.88 23.29 7.02
CA GLU A 181 11.35 24.20 8.08
C GLU A 181 10.80 23.73 9.42
N LYS A 182 9.52 23.34 9.44
CA LYS A 182 8.82 22.78 10.59
C LYS A 182 7.81 21.71 10.17
N ILE A 183 7.60 20.75 11.06
CA ILE A 183 6.53 19.76 10.96
C ILE A 183 5.61 19.94 12.16
N TYR A 184 4.31 20.02 11.91
CA TYR A 184 3.26 20.10 12.93
C TYR A 184 2.42 18.82 12.93
N VAL A 185 2.07 18.38 14.13
CA VAL A 185 1.15 17.26 14.35
C VAL A 185 -0.17 17.84 14.83
N THR A 186 -1.20 17.76 14.00
CA THR A 186 -2.53 18.29 14.29
C THR A 186 -3.49 17.14 14.60
N PRO A 187 -4.02 17.00 15.84
CA PRO A 187 -5.05 16.01 16.13
C PRO A 187 -6.38 16.40 15.45
N ILE A 188 -7.03 15.42 14.84
CA ILE A 188 -8.35 15.53 14.22
C ILE A 188 -9.32 14.68 15.04
N TYR A 189 -10.41 15.29 15.52
CA TYR A 189 -11.46 14.69 16.35
C TYR A 189 -12.81 14.62 15.61
#